data_AF-A0A923MP40-F1
#
_entry.id   AF-A0A923MP40-F1
#
_cell.length_a   1.000
_cell.length_b   1.000
_cell.length_c   1.000
_cell.angle_alpha   90.00
_cell.angle_beta   90.00
_cell.angle_gamma   90.00
#
_symmetry.space_group_name_H-M   'P 1'
#
loop_
_entity.id
_entity.type
_entity.pdbx_description
1 polymer ?
#
loop_
_entity_poly.entity_id
_entity_poly.type
_entity_poly.pdbx_seq_one_letter_code
_entity_poly.pdbx_strand_id
1 'polypeptide(L)'
;MKTIREIANELGVDKQKVYRFIKQNHINEAHHEALQRSGVKYYDEAAETLIKQGFSDETASSEAHHEAHQNRINEAVFDAVIEMLQKELEIKNEQIKELNERLSECSAALLAAQQTTQAAQVLHAGTIQKEIASGESGVDKQKSASEKKNRWFKRLFRG
;
A
#
# COMPACT_ATOMS: atom_id res chain seq x y z
N MET A 1 -54.53 28.01 -10.60
CA MET A 1 -54.52 28.69 -9.29
C MET A 1 -54.30 27.64 -8.23
N LYS A 2 -53.06 27.47 -7.80
CA LYS A 2 -52.68 26.49 -6.78
C LYS A 2 -52.05 27.17 -5.58
N THR A 3 -52.16 26.49 -4.45
CA THR A 3 -51.45 26.84 -3.22
C THR A 3 -50.04 26.26 -3.22
N ILE A 4 -49.17 26.80 -2.37
CA ILE A 4 -47.81 26.25 -2.16
C ILE A 4 -47.84 24.76 -1.83
N ARG A 5 -48.88 24.30 -1.09
CA ARG A 5 -49.00 22.88 -0.71
C ARG A 5 -49.32 21.99 -1.90
N GLU A 6 -50.21 22.43 -2.78
CA GLU A 6 -50.55 21.66 -4.00
C GLU A 6 -49.36 21.62 -4.96
N ILE A 7 -48.67 22.74 -5.15
CA ILE A 7 -47.45 22.80 -5.98
C ILE A 7 -46.35 21.89 -5.42
N ALA A 8 -46.14 21.90 -4.09
CA ALA A 8 -45.18 21.03 -3.42
C ALA A 8 -45.50 19.54 -3.59
N ASN A 9 -46.78 19.17 -3.46
CA ASN A 9 -47.23 17.80 -3.66
C ASN A 9 -47.03 17.33 -5.11
N GLU A 10 -47.31 18.18 -6.11
CA GLU A 10 -47.07 17.86 -7.52
C GLU A 10 -45.59 17.70 -7.86
N LEU A 11 -44.74 18.51 -7.23
CA LEU A 11 -43.29 18.45 -7.40
C LEU A 11 -42.61 17.36 -6.56
N GLY A 12 -43.34 16.72 -5.63
CA GLY A 12 -42.77 15.74 -4.70
C GLY A 12 -41.73 16.32 -3.74
N VAL A 13 -41.76 17.64 -3.49
CA VAL A 13 -40.79 18.34 -2.64
C VAL A 13 -41.46 18.93 -1.39
N ASP A 14 -40.66 19.25 -0.37
CA ASP A 14 -41.18 19.85 0.85
C ASP A 14 -41.80 21.24 0.61
N LYS A 15 -42.94 21.52 1.26
CA LYS A 15 -43.66 22.80 1.16
C LYS A 15 -42.78 24.01 1.52
N GLN A 16 -41.87 23.87 2.49
CA GLN A 16 -40.92 24.91 2.87
C GLN A 16 -39.87 25.16 1.79
N LYS A 17 -39.52 24.14 1.00
CA LYS A 17 -38.59 24.30 -0.14
C LYS A 17 -39.23 25.19 -1.21
N VAL A 18 -40.49 24.91 -1.56
CA VAL A 18 -41.27 25.75 -2.49
C VAL A 18 -41.46 27.17 -1.96
N TYR A 19 -41.78 27.33 -0.67
CA TYR A 19 -41.90 28.66 -0.05
C TYR A 19 -40.59 29.47 -0.13
N ARG A 20 -39.45 28.85 0.17
CA ARG A 20 -38.13 29.50 0.06
C ARG A 20 -37.82 29.91 -1.38
N PHE A 21 -38.08 29.03 -2.34
CA PHE A 21 -37.90 29.32 -3.76
C PHE A 21 -38.75 30.51 -4.22
N ILE A 22 -40.04 30.54 -3.87
CA ILE A 22 -40.94 31.66 -4.17
C ILE A 22 -40.40 32.97 -3.59
N LYS A 23 -39.93 32.96 -2.33
CA LYS A 23 -39.38 34.14 -1.66
C LYS A 23 -38.08 34.63 -2.31
N GLN A 24 -37.20 33.70 -2.70
CA GLN A 24 -35.90 34.00 -3.30
C GLN A 24 -36.03 34.51 -4.74
N ASN A 25 -37.01 34.02 -5.48
CA ASN A 25 -37.28 34.40 -6.87
C ASN A 25 -38.34 35.51 -7.01
N HIS A 26 -38.78 36.09 -5.88
CA HIS A 26 -39.76 37.17 -5.83
C HIS A 26 -41.04 36.90 -6.65
N ILE A 27 -41.55 35.66 -6.56
CA ILE A 27 -42.73 35.23 -7.32
C ILE A 27 -43.98 35.78 -6.63
N ASN A 28 -44.76 36.55 -7.37
CA ASN A 28 -45.95 37.22 -6.85
C ASN A 28 -47.14 36.26 -6.75
N GLU A 29 -47.95 36.46 -5.71
CA GLU A 29 -49.24 35.79 -5.57
C GLU A 29 -50.27 36.40 -6.50
N ALA A 30 -51.21 35.58 -6.97
CA ALA A 30 -52.31 36.06 -7.77
C ALA A 30 -53.46 36.48 -6.84
N HIS A 31 -53.82 37.77 -6.91
CA HIS A 31 -54.90 38.33 -6.10
C HIS A 31 -56.25 37.90 -6.63
N HIS A 32 -57.00 37.13 -5.84
CA HIS A 32 -58.41 36.84 -6.12
C HIS A 32 -59.29 37.24 -4.94
N GLU A 33 -60.18 38.21 -5.18
CA GLU A 33 -61.02 38.84 -4.16
C GLU A 33 -61.95 37.86 -3.43
N ALA A 34 -62.37 36.78 -4.09
CA ALA A 34 -63.28 35.78 -3.50
C ALA A 34 -62.62 34.87 -2.45
N LEU A 35 -61.28 34.71 -2.47
CA LEU A 35 -60.55 33.81 -1.56
C LEU A 35 -59.77 34.53 -0.44
N GLN A 36 -59.82 35.87 -0.39
CA GLN A 36 -59.14 36.66 0.66
C GLN A 36 -59.59 36.29 2.09
N ARG A 37 -60.78 35.70 2.25
CA ARG A 37 -61.33 35.32 3.56
C ARG A 37 -60.54 34.22 4.29
N SER A 38 -59.71 33.44 3.60
CA SER A 38 -59.01 32.29 4.21
C SER A 38 -57.52 32.54 4.52
N GLY A 39 -56.95 33.68 4.14
CA GLY A 39 -55.51 34.00 4.35
C GLY A 39 -54.52 33.09 3.60
N VAL A 40 -55.02 32.24 2.70
CA VAL A 40 -54.21 31.31 1.90
C VAL A 40 -53.77 31.99 0.60
N LYS A 41 -52.49 31.88 0.27
CA LYS A 41 -51.89 32.43 -0.94
C LYS A 41 -52.06 31.49 -2.13
N TYR A 42 -52.47 32.04 -3.26
CA TYR A 42 -52.67 31.33 -4.53
C TYR A 42 -51.75 31.89 -5.60
N TYR A 43 -51.28 31.01 -6.48
CA TYR A 43 -50.37 31.33 -7.57
C TYR A 43 -51.04 30.95 -8.88
N ASP A 44 -50.90 31.82 -9.88
CA ASP A 44 -51.43 31.59 -11.22
C ASP A 44 -50.58 30.59 -12.00
N GLU A 45 -51.05 30.22 -13.18
CA GLU A 45 -50.40 29.23 -14.03
C GLU A 45 -48.98 29.65 -14.46
N ALA A 46 -48.73 30.95 -14.62
CA ALA A 46 -47.42 31.49 -14.93
C ALA A 46 -46.44 31.31 -13.76
N ALA A 47 -46.86 31.66 -12.54
CA ALA A 47 -46.08 31.43 -11.33
C ALA A 47 -45.86 29.93 -11.08
N GLU A 48 -46.88 29.09 -11.28
CA GLU A 48 -46.77 27.63 -11.19
C GLU A 48 -45.67 27.10 -12.14
N THR A 49 -45.64 27.58 -13.39
CA THR A 49 -44.66 27.15 -14.40
C THR A 49 -43.23 27.56 -14.02
N LEU A 50 -43.04 28.81 -13.57
CA LEU A 50 -41.73 29.30 -13.12
C LEU A 50 -41.19 28.50 -11.93
N ILE A 51 -42.07 28.17 -10.97
CA ILE A 51 -41.69 27.36 -9.81
C ILE A 51 -41.25 25.97 -10.29
N LYS A 52 -42.05 25.31 -11.14
CA LYS A 52 -41.76 23.95 -11.62
C LYS A 52 -40.46 23.87 -12.42
N GLN A 53 -40.22 24.85 -13.30
CA GLN A 53 -38.99 24.91 -14.08
C GLN A 53 -37.76 25.09 -13.19
N GLY A 54 -37.81 26.02 -12.23
CA GLY A 54 -36.69 26.26 -11.33
C GLY A 54 -36.30 25.04 -10.50
N PHE A 55 -37.28 24.24 -10.07
CA PHE A 55 -36.99 22.99 -9.37
C PHE A 55 -36.41 21.90 -10.28
N SER A 56 -36.79 21.86 -11.56
CA SER A 56 -36.24 20.91 -12.54
C SER A 56 -34.79 21.23 -12.89
N ASP A 57 -34.46 22.52 -13.02
CA ASP A 57 -33.10 22.99 -13.31
C ASP A 57 -32.16 22.84 -12.10
N GLU A 58 -32.68 23.08 -10.88
CA GLU A 58 -31.92 22.90 -9.62
C GLU A 58 -31.54 21.43 -9.38
N THR A 59 -32.46 20.50 -9.65
CA THR A 59 -32.18 19.07 -9.50
C THR A 59 -31.11 18.59 -10.47
N ALA A 60 -31.20 18.97 -11.74
CA ALA A 60 -30.23 18.56 -12.76
C ALA A 60 -28.82 19.13 -12.48
N SER A 61 -28.74 20.40 -12.06
CA SER A 61 -27.46 21.04 -11.72
C SER A 61 -26.84 20.46 -10.45
N SER A 62 -27.62 20.26 -9.39
CA SER A 62 -27.12 19.71 -8.12
C SER A 62 -26.65 18.26 -8.25
N GLU A 63 -27.35 17.44 -9.03
CA GLU A 63 -26.96 16.05 -9.28
C GLU A 63 -25.64 15.99 -10.06
N ALA A 64 -25.52 16.78 -11.14
CA ALA A 64 -24.29 16.84 -11.93
C ALA A 64 -23.09 17.33 -11.10
N HIS A 65 -23.27 18.33 -10.24
CA HIS A 65 -22.21 18.82 -9.35
C HIS A 65 -21.81 17.79 -8.29
N HIS A 66 -22.78 17.07 -7.71
CA HIS A 66 -22.50 16.03 -6.72
C HIS A 66 -21.77 14.84 -7.37
N GLU A 67 -22.22 14.40 -8.54
CA GLU A 67 -21.61 13.32 -9.30
C GLU A 67 -20.18 13.68 -9.74
N ALA A 68 -19.97 14.88 -10.28
CA ALA A 68 -18.63 15.34 -10.66
C ALA A 68 -17.67 15.43 -9.48
N HIS A 69 -18.15 15.90 -8.31
CA HIS A 69 -17.34 15.95 -7.09
C HIS A 69 -17.00 14.55 -6.57
N GLN A 70 -17.98 13.64 -6.57
CA GLN A 70 -17.78 12.26 -6.14
C GLN A 70 -16.80 11.51 -7.06
N ASN A 71 -16.90 11.72 -8.37
CA ASN A 71 -15.99 11.14 -9.35
C ASN A 71 -14.55 11.65 -9.17
N ARG A 72 -14.36 12.95 -8.93
CA ARG A 72 -13.03 13.52 -8.63
C ARG A 72 -12.43 12.97 -7.33
N ILE A 73 -13.23 12.80 -6.29
CA ILE A 73 -12.77 12.16 -5.04
C ILE A 73 -12.32 10.73 -5.33
N ASN A 74 -13.14 9.97 -6.07
CA ASN A 74 -12.81 8.59 -6.41
C ASN A 74 -11.53 8.50 -7.24
N GLU A 75 -11.37 9.35 -8.26
CA GLU A 75 -10.15 9.45 -9.07
C GLU A 75 -8.92 9.72 -8.20
N ALA A 76 -8.98 10.74 -7.33
CA ALA A 76 -7.86 11.07 -6.44
C ALA A 76 -7.50 9.92 -5.47
N VAL A 77 -8.50 9.20 -4.96
CA VAL A 77 -8.29 8.03 -4.11
C VAL A 77 -7.67 6.89 -4.91
N PHE A 78 -8.14 6.61 -6.13
CA PHE A 78 -7.56 5.59 -6.99
C PHE A 78 -6.10 5.90 -7.35
N ASP A 79 -5.80 7.15 -7.73
CA ASP A 79 -4.44 7.58 -8.03
C ASP A 79 -3.51 7.37 -6.83
N ALA A 80 -3.95 7.76 -5.63
CA ALA A 80 -3.17 7.56 -4.41
C ALA A 80 -2.92 6.08 -4.10
N VAL A 81 -3.92 5.21 -4.31
CA VAL A 81 -3.78 3.76 -4.10
C VAL A 81 -2.86 3.14 -5.15
N ILE A 82 -2.95 3.58 -6.41
CA ILE A 82 -2.06 3.13 -7.50
C ILE A 82 -0.62 3.51 -7.17
N GLU A 83 -0.37 4.76 -6.77
CA GLU A 83 0.97 5.24 -6.42
C GLU A 83 1.55 4.44 -5.23
N MET A 84 0.72 4.17 -4.21
CA MET A 84 1.12 3.36 -3.06
C MET A 84 1.48 1.93 -3.48
N LEU A 85 0.66 1.28 -4.31
CA LEU A 85 0.92 -0.09 -4.79
C LEU A 85 2.16 -0.15 -5.68
N GLN A 86 2.40 0.87 -6.51
CA GLN A 86 3.61 0.97 -7.33
C GLN A 86 4.87 1.09 -6.46
N LYS A 87 4.84 1.95 -5.44
CA LYS A 87 5.95 2.07 -4.47
C LYS A 87 6.20 0.76 -3.72
N GLU A 88 5.14 0.10 -3.27
CA GLU A 88 5.28 -1.20 -2.59
C GLU A 88 5.89 -2.27 -3.50
N LEU A 89 5.49 -2.29 -4.77
CA LEU A 89 6.03 -3.22 -5.77
C LEU A 89 7.51 -2.94 -6.05
N GLU A 90 7.91 -1.66 -6.17
CA GLU A 90 9.31 -1.27 -6.33
C GLU A 90 10.18 -1.71 -5.15
N ILE A 91 9.71 -1.46 -3.92
CA ILE A 91 10.41 -1.88 -2.70
C ILE A 91 10.56 -3.41 -2.66
N LYS A 92 9.49 -4.15 -2.95
CA LYS A 92 9.54 -5.63 -2.97
C LYS A 92 10.48 -6.15 -4.04
N ASN A 93 10.53 -5.52 -5.22
CA ASN A 93 11.45 -5.91 -6.28
C ASN A 93 12.91 -5.68 -5.87
N GLU A 94 13.24 -4.57 -5.22
CA GLU A 94 14.60 -4.34 -4.72
C GLU A 94 14.97 -5.34 -3.62
N GLN A 95 14.04 -5.65 -2.69
CA GLN A 95 14.25 -6.68 -1.67
C GLN A 95 14.53 -8.06 -2.30
N ILE A 96 13.81 -8.44 -3.35
CA ILE A 96 14.03 -9.70 -4.07
C ILE A 96 15.43 -9.69 -4.71
N LYS A 97 15.84 -8.58 -5.32
CA LYS A 97 17.15 -8.43 -5.93
C LYS A 97 18.28 -8.57 -4.90
N GLU A 98 18.19 -7.88 -3.76
CA GLU A 98 19.16 -7.99 -2.66
C GLU A 98 19.24 -9.43 -2.11
N LEU A 99 18.10 -10.10 -1.95
CA LEU A 99 18.07 -11.50 -1.48
C LEU A 99 18.75 -12.44 -2.48
N ASN A 100 18.52 -12.25 -3.77
CA ASN A 100 19.17 -13.04 -4.81
C ASN A 100 20.68 -12.81 -4.87
N GLU A 101 21.13 -11.57 -4.67
CA GLU A 101 22.56 -11.23 -4.59
C GLU A 101 23.22 -11.93 -3.39
N ARG A 102 22.63 -11.82 -2.20
CA ARG A 102 23.12 -12.52 -1.00
C ARG A 102 23.11 -14.05 -1.16
N LEU A 103 22.10 -14.60 -1.82
CA LEU A 103 22.04 -16.03 -2.12
C LEU A 103 23.18 -16.46 -3.04
N SER A 104 23.48 -15.66 -4.06
CA SER A 104 24.60 -15.89 -4.97
C SER A 104 25.94 -15.82 -4.25
N GLU A 105 26.15 -14.82 -3.39
CA GLU A 105 27.35 -14.69 -2.56
C GLU A 105 27.53 -15.89 -1.62
N CYS A 106 26.45 -16.29 -0.92
CA CYS A 106 26.45 -17.45 -0.02
C CYS A 106 26.77 -18.75 -0.79
N SER A 107 26.19 -18.91 -1.98
CA SER A 107 26.48 -20.06 -2.85
C SER A 107 27.95 -20.10 -3.28
N ALA A 108 28.52 -18.97 -3.68
CA ALA A 108 29.94 -18.87 -4.03
C ALA A 108 30.86 -19.17 -2.84
N ALA A 109 30.54 -18.63 -1.66
CA ALA A 109 31.30 -18.90 -0.43
C ALA A 109 31.23 -20.39 -0.03
N LEU A 110 30.06 -21.02 -0.18
CA LEU A 110 29.88 -22.44 0.09
C LEU A 110 30.73 -23.30 -0.85
N LEU A 111 30.75 -22.98 -2.15
CA LEU A 111 31.60 -23.67 -3.13
C LEU A 111 33.08 -23.50 -2.81
N ALA A 112 33.52 -22.30 -2.44
CA ALA A 112 34.91 -22.05 -2.04
C ALA A 112 35.29 -22.84 -0.77
N ALA A 113 34.39 -22.91 0.21
CA ALA A 113 34.58 -23.71 1.42
C ALA A 113 34.68 -25.21 1.09
N GLN A 114 33.81 -25.73 0.22
CA GLN A 114 33.85 -27.13 -0.23
C GLN A 114 35.14 -27.46 -0.99
N GLN A 115 35.61 -26.56 -1.85
CA GLN A 115 36.89 -26.73 -2.54
C GLN A 115 38.06 -26.72 -1.56
N THR A 116 38.02 -25.87 -0.54
CA THR A 116 39.06 -25.79 0.49
C THR A 116 39.10 -27.06 1.34
N THR A 117 37.96 -27.61 1.74
CA THR A 117 37.91 -28.87 2.50
C THR A 117 38.37 -30.05 1.64
N GLN A 118 37.99 -30.11 0.36
CA GLN A 118 38.47 -31.13 -0.57
C GLN A 118 39.98 -31.02 -0.78
N ALA A 119 40.52 -29.82 -1.00
CA ALA A 119 41.96 -29.61 -1.14
C ALA A 119 42.71 -30.02 0.14
N ALA A 120 42.21 -29.66 1.32
CA ALA A 120 42.79 -30.08 2.59
C ALA A 120 42.79 -31.61 2.77
N GLN A 121 41.71 -32.29 2.37
CA GLN A 121 41.63 -33.75 2.39
C GLN A 121 42.63 -34.41 1.42
N VAL A 122 42.76 -33.89 0.20
CA VAL A 122 43.74 -34.37 -0.79
C VAL A 122 45.17 -34.19 -0.30
N LEU A 123 45.49 -33.02 0.27
CA LEU A 123 46.79 -32.74 0.87
C LEU A 123 47.08 -33.66 2.05
N HIS A 124 46.09 -33.91 2.92
CA HIS A 124 46.23 -34.83 4.03
C HIS A 124 46.48 -36.27 3.57
N ALA A 125 45.69 -36.77 2.62
CA ALA A 125 45.87 -38.10 2.03
C ALA A 125 47.24 -38.25 1.34
N GLY A 126 47.70 -37.22 0.62
CA GLY A 126 49.03 -37.20 0.00
C GLY A 126 50.17 -37.17 1.02
N THR A 127 49.97 -36.55 2.17
CA THR A 127 50.94 -36.55 3.27
C THR A 127 51.08 -37.95 3.87
N ILE A 128 49.95 -38.63 4.12
CA ILE A 128 49.93 -40.02 4.61
C ILE A 128 50.65 -40.95 3.62
N GLN A 129 50.40 -40.82 2.32
CA GLN A 129 51.08 -41.63 1.31
C GLN A 129 52.60 -41.40 1.30
N LYS A 130 53.05 -40.15 1.47
CA LYS A 130 54.48 -39.84 1.58
C LYS A 130 55.11 -40.43 2.83
N GLU A 131 54.41 -40.40 3.98
CA GLU A 131 54.89 -41.03 5.22
C GLU A 131 54.99 -42.56 5.11
N ILE A 132 54.01 -43.20 4.46
CA ILE A 132 54.07 -44.65 4.21
C ILE A 132 55.21 -44.99 3.25
N ALA A 133 55.37 -44.22 2.16
CA ALA A 133 56.38 -44.48 1.14
C ALA A 133 57.82 -44.16 1.59
N SER A 134 58.02 -43.20 2.50
CA SER A 134 59.35 -42.87 3.02
C SER A 134 59.88 -43.90 4.02
N GLY A 135 59.06 -44.87 4.45
CA GLY A 135 59.46 -45.92 5.38
C GLY A 135 59.82 -45.43 6.79
N GLU A 136 59.64 -44.13 7.08
CA GLU A 136 59.75 -43.60 8.43
C GLU A 136 58.45 -43.92 9.18
N SER A 137 58.43 -45.06 9.86
CA SER A 137 57.39 -45.40 10.82
C SER A 137 57.24 -44.22 11.79
N GLY A 138 56.07 -43.55 11.80
CA GLY A 138 55.80 -42.35 12.62
C GLY A 138 56.08 -42.53 14.12
N VAL A 139 56.23 -43.77 14.57
CA VAL A 139 56.67 -44.17 15.91
C VAL A 139 58.09 -43.67 16.25
N ASP A 140 59.02 -43.63 15.28
CA ASP A 140 60.42 -43.26 15.54
C ASP A 140 60.65 -41.73 15.58
N LYS A 141 59.88 -40.95 14.81
CA LYS A 141 59.87 -39.48 14.94
C LYS A 141 59.23 -39.02 16.25
N GLN A 142 58.14 -39.67 16.69
CA GLN A 142 57.48 -39.32 17.94
C GLN A 142 58.29 -39.76 19.18
N LYS A 143 58.97 -40.92 19.15
CA LYS A 143 59.92 -41.32 20.19
C LYS A 143 61.16 -40.43 20.24
N SER A 144 61.80 -40.15 19.10
CA SER A 144 62.99 -39.29 19.09
C SER A 144 62.68 -37.83 19.46
N ALA A 145 61.51 -37.29 19.07
CA ALA A 145 61.09 -35.95 19.46
C ALA A 145 60.68 -35.85 20.94
N SER A 146 59.99 -36.86 21.48
CA SER A 146 59.64 -36.92 22.91
C SER A 146 60.86 -37.15 23.81
N GLU A 147 61.82 -37.97 23.38
CA GLU A 147 63.10 -38.14 24.06
C GLU A 147 63.95 -36.88 24.05
N LYS A 148 63.98 -36.13 22.94
CA LYS A 148 64.68 -34.83 22.86
C LYS A 148 64.04 -33.78 23.77
N LYS A 149 62.70 -33.68 23.79
CA LYS A 149 61.97 -32.82 24.74
C LYS A 149 62.28 -33.23 26.18
N ASN A 150 62.19 -34.52 26.52
CA ASN A 150 62.50 -35.01 27.87
C ASN A 150 63.96 -34.77 28.28
N ARG A 151 64.93 -34.89 27.36
CA ARG A 151 66.34 -34.55 27.63
C ARG A 151 66.54 -33.07 27.91
N TRP A 152 65.86 -32.20 27.14
CA TRP A 152 65.91 -30.76 27.31
C TRP A 152 65.28 -30.32 28.65
N PHE A 153 64.10 -30.84 29.00
CA PHE A 153 63.46 -30.60 30.29
C PHE A 153 64.31 -31.08 31.47
N LYS A 154 64.91 -32.28 31.40
CA LYS A 154 65.81 -32.77 32.46
C LYS A 154 67.09 -31.94 32.64
N ARG A 155 67.54 -31.24 31.60
CA ARG A 155 68.69 -30.32 31.67
C ARG A 155 68.33 -28.97 32.28
N LEU A 156 67.07 -28.55 32.14
CA LEU A 156 66.58 -27.26 32.63
C LEU A 156 66.23 -27.30 34.13
N PHE A 157 65.85 -28.47 34.66
CA PHE A 157 65.41 -28.67 36.05
C PHE A 157 66.38 -29.53 36.90
N ARG A 158 67.60 -29.78 36.42
CA ARG A 158 68.70 -30.31 37.23
C ARG A 158 69.75 -29.22 37.43
N GLY A 159 69.46 -28.35 38.38
CA GLY A 159 70.35 -27.35 38.97
C GLY A 159 69.87 -27.10 40.39
#